data_AF-A0A0P4WI98-F1
#
_entry.id   AF-A0A0P4WI98-F1
#
_cell.length_a   1.000
_cell.length_b   1.000
_cell.length_c   1.000
_cell.angle_alpha   90.00
_cell.angle_beta   90.00
_cell.angle_gamma   90.00
#
_symmetry.space_group_name_H-M   'P 1'
#
loop_
_entity.id
_entity.type
_entity.pdbx_description
1 polymer ?
#
loop_
_entity_poly.entity_id
_entity_poly.type
_entity_poly.pdbx_seq_one_letter_code
_entity_poly.pdbx_strand_id
1 'polypeptide(L)'
;MCSKSSSPEAERVVLLLPFQHSRVLRHTHVAAAQVLGVIVPLQGLVEALERLVTNFREVVQDSDLRVVLSIVYFDDQHTLEAAAALEAARGTEGLQTQFTVLTGEFSRSRGVNVGVEAMTSDVEVVFLCDVDVSVTRDFLVRCLASPAQGREVFFPVLFSQHNPILTYAARGLRARHSGAVKLKDNHGFWRLWGFGWS
;
A
#
# COMPACT_ATOMS: atom_id res chain seq x y z
N MET A 1 -36.04 -13.11 5.11
CA MET A 1 -34.75 -13.64 5.60
C MET A 1 -33.65 -12.78 5.00
N CYS A 2 -33.13 -11.80 5.73
CA CYS A 2 -32.01 -10.97 5.27
C CYS A 2 -30.74 -11.43 5.98
N SER A 3 -29.80 -11.97 5.22
CA SER A 3 -28.44 -12.26 5.67
C SER A 3 -27.72 -10.94 5.94
N LYS A 4 -27.27 -10.73 7.18
CA LYS A 4 -26.33 -9.66 7.51
C LYS A 4 -24.97 -10.02 6.89
N SER A 5 -24.54 -9.24 5.90
CA SER A 5 -23.15 -9.19 5.47
C SER A 5 -22.35 -8.48 6.57
N SER A 6 -21.63 -9.25 7.38
CA SER A 6 -20.70 -8.69 8.36
C SER A 6 -19.46 -8.16 7.63
N SER A 7 -19.33 -6.83 7.59
CA SER A 7 -18.08 -6.17 7.22
C SER A 7 -16.98 -6.55 8.23
N PRO A 8 -15.72 -6.64 7.79
CA PRO A 8 -14.60 -7.04 8.63
C PRO A 8 -14.23 -5.88 9.57
N GLU A 9 -14.69 -5.94 10.81
CA GLU A 9 -14.23 -5.06 11.89
C GLU A 9 -12.77 -5.39 12.22
N ALA A 10 -11.85 -4.47 11.93
CA ALA A 10 -10.47 -4.58 12.37
C ALA A 10 -10.32 -3.94 13.76
N GLU A 11 -9.81 -4.71 14.73
CA GLU A 11 -9.57 -4.23 16.09
C GLU A 11 -8.09 -3.91 16.31
N ARG A 12 -7.79 -2.69 16.79
CA ARG A 12 -6.44 -2.34 17.25
C ARG A 12 -6.33 -2.56 18.75
N VAL A 13 -5.41 -3.44 19.14
CA VAL A 13 -5.08 -3.74 20.54
C VAL A 13 -3.65 -3.28 20.82
N VAL A 14 -3.48 -2.25 21.64
CA VAL A 14 -2.15 -1.86 22.15
C VAL A 14 -1.90 -2.64 23.43
N LEU A 15 -0.87 -3.50 23.46
CA LEU A 15 -0.51 -4.28 24.64
C LEU A 15 0.71 -3.66 25.33
N LEU A 16 0.64 -3.42 26.64
CA LEU A 16 1.82 -3.18 27.46
C LEU A 16 2.40 -4.54 27.84
N LEU A 17 3.70 -4.73 27.60
CA LEU A 17 4.45 -5.92 28.04
C LEU A 17 5.39 -5.53 29.20
N PRO A 18 4.89 -5.40 30.44
CA PRO A 18 5.74 -5.59 31.62
C PRO A 18 6.14 -7.07 31.71
N PHE A 19 7.27 -7.35 32.35
CA PHE A 19 8.01 -8.64 32.37
C PHE A 19 7.23 -9.94 32.74
N GLN A 20 5.89 -9.94 32.86
CA GLN A 20 5.12 -11.16 33.15
C GLN A 20 3.76 -11.32 32.43
N HIS A 21 2.92 -10.29 32.29
CA HIS A 21 1.58 -10.44 31.67
C HIS A 21 1.24 -9.26 30.77
N SER A 22 0.86 -9.55 29.52
CA SER A 22 0.36 -8.54 28.59
C SER A 22 -0.97 -7.97 29.07
N ARG A 23 -1.10 -6.65 29.09
CA ARG A 23 -2.36 -5.95 29.36
C ARG A 23 -2.76 -5.10 28.17
N VAL A 24 -4.00 -5.21 27.73
CA VAL A 24 -4.59 -4.32 26.73
C VAL A 24 -4.67 -2.91 27.32
N LEU A 25 -3.95 -1.97 26.74
CA LEU A 25 -3.96 -0.55 27.10
C LEU A 25 -4.98 0.24 26.33
N ARG A 26 -5.21 -0.13 25.07
CA ARG A 26 -6.07 0.62 24.18
C ARG A 26 -6.70 -0.33 23.17
N HIS A 27 -8.02 -0.32 23.14
CA HIS A 27 -8.85 -0.95 22.12
C HIS A 27 -9.37 0.18 21.25
N THR A 28 -8.94 0.24 20.00
CA THR A 28 -9.44 1.24 19.05
C THR A 28 -10.13 0.51 17.92
N HIS A 29 -11.42 0.78 17.75
CA HIS A 29 -12.20 0.30 16.62
C HIS A 29 -11.75 1.08 15.38
N VAL A 30 -11.28 0.38 14.35
CA VAL A 30 -10.93 0.99 13.07
C VAL A 30 -12.23 1.16 12.32
N ALA A 31 -12.76 2.39 12.29
CA ALA A 31 -14.05 2.66 11.69
C ALA A 31 -14.06 2.20 10.22
N ALA A 32 -15.12 1.50 9.81
CA ALA A 32 -15.28 0.92 8.47
C ALA A 32 -15.31 1.94 7.31
N ALA A 33 -15.08 3.23 7.58
CA ALA A 33 -15.15 4.32 6.61
C ALA A 33 -13.80 5.01 6.36
N GLN A 34 -12.67 4.47 6.82
CA GLN A 34 -11.40 5.17 6.59
C GLN A 34 -10.93 5.04 5.14
N VAL A 35 -10.50 6.18 4.57
CA VAL A 35 -9.92 6.24 3.22
C VAL A 35 -8.40 6.29 3.32
N LEU A 36 -7.73 5.35 2.67
CA LEU A 36 -6.26 5.29 2.57
C LEU A 36 -5.80 5.99 1.28
N GLY A 37 -5.06 7.08 1.43
CA GLY A 37 -4.33 7.69 0.32
C GLY A 37 -3.01 6.97 0.10
N VAL A 38 -2.68 6.66 -1.16
CA VAL A 38 -1.40 6.07 -1.55
C VAL A 38 -0.76 7.00 -2.56
N ILE A 39 0.45 7.47 -2.28
CA ILE A 39 1.17 8.39 -3.17
C ILE A 39 2.39 7.67 -3.74
N VAL A 40 2.50 7.65 -5.06
CA VAL A 40 3.57 6.98 -5.79
C VAL A 40 4.26 7.98 -6.73
N PRO A 41 5.39 8.57 -6.33
CA PRO A 41 6.20 9.40 -7.21
C PRO A 41 7.07 8.52 -8.12
N LEU A 42 7.07 8.76 -9.42
CA LEU A 42 7.92 8.03 -10.38
C LEU A 42 8.27 8.84 -11.63
N GLN A 43 9.34 8.41 -12.31
CA GLN A 43 9.70 8.79 -13.67
C GLN A 43 9.99 7.50 -14.44
N GLY A 44 9.45 7.34 -15.65
CA GLY A 44 9.55 6.10 -16.41
C GLY A 44 8.87 4.92 -15.72
N LEU A 45 9.50 3.74 -15.81
CA LEU A 45 9.11 2.50 -15.10
C LEU A 45 7.64 2.06 -15.32
N VAL A 46 7.12 2.24 -16.55
CA VAL A 46 5.71 1.93 -16.89
C VAL A 46 5.35 0.48 -16.55
N GLU A 47 6.22 -0.49 -16.85
CA GLU A 47 5.97 -1.90 -16.51
C GLU A 47 5.82 -2.14 -15.00
N ALA A 48 6.56 -1.38 -14.17
CA ALA A 48 6.42 -1.47 -12.73
C ALA A 48 5.10 -0.83 -12.26
N LEU A 49 4.70 0.28 -12.89
CA LEU A 49 3.40 0.91 -12.63
C LEU A 49 2.24 -0.02 -12.98
N GLU A 50 2.27 -0.70 -14.13
CA GLU A 50 1.25 -1.67 -14.53
C GLU A 50 1.09 -2.80 -13.50
N ARG A 51 2.22 -3.33 -13.02
CA ARG A 51 2.24 -4.34 -11.95
C ARG A 51 1.65 -3.80 -10.65
N LEU A 52 2.03 -2.59 -10.26
CA LEU A 52 1.53 -1.93 -9.05
C LEU A 52 0.01 -1.74 -9.13
N VAL A 53 -0.48 -1.17 -10.23
CA VAL A 53 -1.92 -0.94 -10.48
C VAL A 53 -2.69 -2.25 -10.45
N THR A 54 -2.17 -3.29 -11.11
CA THR A 54 -2.79 -4.63 -11.08
C THR A 54 -2.87 -5.18 -9.66
N ASN A 55 -1.80 -5.06 -8.88
CA ASN A 55 -1.78 -5.53 -7.50
C ASN A 55 -2.76 -4.78 -6.60
N PHE A 56 -2.87 -3.45 -6.72
CA PHE A 56 -3.87 -2.68 -5.98
C PHE A 56 -5.29 -3.03 -6.39
N ARG A 57 -5.55 -3.22 -7.69
CA ARG A 57 -6.86 -3.65 -8.18
C ARG A 57 -7.26 -4.98 -7.56
N GLU A 58 -6.40 -6.00 -7.63
CA GLU A 58 -6.68 -7.33 -7.07
C GLU A 58 -6.92 -7.28 -5.55
N VAL A 59 -6.12 -6.50 -4.82
CA VAL A 59 -6.23 -6.40 -3.36
C VAL A 59 -7.50 -5.66 -2.93
N VAL A 60 -7.86 -4.59 -3.65
CA VAL A 60 -8.99 -3.72 -3.27
C VAL A 60 -10.32 -4.31 -3.71
N GLN A 61 -10.40 -4.88 -4.92
CA GLN A 61 -11.63 -5.44 -5.49
C GLN A 61 -12.28 -6.51 -4.59
N ASP A 62 -11.48 -7.34 -3.92
CA ASP A 62 -11.96 -8.39 -3.03
C ASP A 62 -12.05 -7.94 -1.55
N SER A 63 -12.18 -6.63 -1.32
CA SER A 63 -12.16 -6.05 0.03
C SER A 63 -13.11 -4.86 0.19
N ASP A 64 -13.43 -4.53 1.44
CA ASP A 64 -14.20 -3.31 1.79
C ASP A 64 -13.30 -2.07 1.97
N LEU A 65 -12.08 -2.10 1.41
CA LEU A 65 -11.13 -0.99 1.55
C LEU A 65 -11.48 0.14 0.59
N ARG A 66 -11.34 1.38 1.07
CA ARG A 66 -11.40 2.59 0.25
C ARG A 66 -10.01 3.17 0.09
N VAL A 67 -9.50 3.18 -1.14
CA VAL A 67 -8.14 3.57 -1.48
C VAL A 67 -8.15 4.62 -2.57
N VAL A 68 -7.36 5.68 -2.38
CA VAL A 68 -7.06 6.67 -3.43
C VAL A 68 -5.60 6.45 -3.85
N LEU A 69 -5.38 5.92 -5.05
CA LEU A 69 -4.05 5.73 -5.63
C LEU A 69 -3.66 6.96 -6.45
N SER A 70 -2.78 7.78 -5.90
CA SER A 70 -2.25 8.99 -6.54
C SER A 70 -0.87 8.74 -7.13
N ILE A 71 -0.81 8.83 -8.45
CA ILE A 71 0.41 8.71 -9.22
C ILE A 71 0.93 10.11 -9.53
N VAL A 72 2.13 10.43 -9.03
CA VAL A 72 2.81 11.68 -9.33
C VAL A 72 3.93 11.40 -10.31
N TYR A 73 3.64 11.61 -11.58
CA TYR A 73 4.50 11.27 -12.70
C TYR A 73 5.39 12.46 -13.09
N PHE A 74 6.70 12.25 -13.11
CA PHE A 74 7.63 13.25 -13.60
C PHE A 74 7.74 13.10 -15.10
N ASP A 75 7.46 14.19 -15.80
CA ASP A 75 7.32 14.23 -17.25
C ASP A 75 8.54 13.61 -17.94
N ASP A 76 8.25 12.68 -18.86
CA ASP A 76 9.21 12.02 -19.72
C ASP A 76 8.54 11.57 -21.03
N GLN A 77 9.26 10.79 -21.82
CA GLN A 77 8.77 10.28 -23.11
C GLN A 77 7.63 9.25 -23.01
N HIS A 78 7.27 8.78 -21.81
CA HIS A 78 6.32 7.70 -21.54
C HIS A 78 5.09 8.13 -20.71
N THR A 79 4.85 9.44 -20.57
CA THR A 79 3.71 9.98 -19.81
C THR A 79 2.35 9.43 -20.28
N LEU A 80 2.17 9.22 -21.58
CA LEU A 80 0.90 8.69 -22.14
C LEU A 80 0.70 7.22 -21.77
N GLU A 81 1.75 6.41 -21.86
CA GLU A 81 1.75 5.00 -21.50
C GLU A 81 1.53 4.83 -20.00
N ALA A 82 2.13 5.68 -19.17
CA ALA A 82 1.91 5.68 -17.73
C ALA A 82 0.46 6.05 -17.36
N ALA A 83 -0.12 7.03 -18.04
CA ALA A 83 -1.54 7.37 -17.86
C ALA A 83 -2.44 6.19 -18.27
N ALA A 84 -2.15 5.54 -19.40
CA ALA A 84 -2.88 4.37 -19.89
C ALA A 84 -2.77 3.17 -18.93
N ALA A 85 -1.61 2.96 -18.30
CA ALA A 85 -1.43 1.93 -17.28
C ALA A 85 -2.37 2.14 -16.07
N LEU A 86 -2.58 3.40 -15.66
CA LEU A 86 -3.47 3.73 -14.54
C LEU A 86 -4.95 3.56 -14.89
N GLU A 87 -5.33 3.72 -16.16
CA GLU A 87 -6.70 3.49 -16.63
C GLU A 87 -7.18 2.06 -16.35
N ALA A 88 -6.27 1.08 -16.26
CA ALA A 88 -6.60 -0.31 -15.93
C ALA A 88 -7.19 -0.52 -14.52
N ALA A 89 -7.07 0.47 -13.62
CA ALA A 89 -7.71 0.49 -12.31
C ALA A 89 -9.09 1.18 -12.31
N ARG A 90 -9.47 1.91 -13.36
CA ARG A 90 -10.78 2.58 -13.40
C ARG A 90 -11.93 1.58 -13.30
N GLY A 91 -12.98 1.97 -12.60
CA GLY A 91 -14.18 1.16 -12.41
C GLY A 91 -14.04 0.07 -11.36
N THR A 92 -12.87 -0.05 -10.71
CA THR A 92 -12.69 -0.93 -9.55
C THR A 92 -13.37 -0.30 -8.34
N GLU A 93 -14.38 -0.97 -7.78
CA GLU A 93 -15.08 -0.49 -6.59
C GLU A 93 -14.09 -0.35 -5.42
N GLY A 94 -14.19 0.76 -4.68
CA GLY A 94 -13.28 1.07 -3.58
C GLY A 94 -11.90 1.63 -3.98
N LEU A 95 -11.52 1.59 -5.27
CA LEU A 95 -10.25 2.14 -5.75
C LEU A 95 -10.46 3.37 -6.65
N GLN A 96 -10.07 4.53 -6.15
CA GLN A 96 -10.00 5.77 -6.92
C GLN A 96 -8.57 6.02 -7.39
N THR A 97 -8.41 6.62 -8.57
CA THR A 97 -7.09 6.93 -9.13
C THR A 97 -6.94 8.42 -9.42
N GLN A 98 -5.75 8.94 -9.20
CA GLN A 98 -5.36 10.31 -9.53
C GLN A 98 -4.01 10.28 -10.27
N PHE A 99 -3.87 11.12 -11.30
CA PHE A 99 -2.64 11.22 -12.09
C PHE A 99 -2.22 12.67 -12.18
N THR A 100 -1.06 12.99 -11.63
CA THR A 100 -0.49 14.35 -11.63
C THR A 100 0.84 14.33 -12.37
N VAL A 101 0.98 15.17 -13.40
CA VAL A 101 2.23 15.30 -14.15
C VAL A 101 3.03 16.50 -13.61
N LEU A 102 4.32 16.27 -13.34
CA LEU A 102 5.26 17.28 -12.87
C LEU A 102 6.42 17.45 -13.86
N THR A 103 6.75 18.68 -14.19
CA THR A 103 7.93 18.99 -15.01
C THR A 103 9.21 19.08 -14.17
N GLY A 104 10.35 18.92 -14.83
CA GLY A 104 11.69 19.02 -14.22
C GLY A 104 12.23 17.68 -13.68
N GLU A 105 13.42 17.72 -13.08
CA GLU A 105 14.12 16.50 -12.63
C GLU A 105 13.35 15.74 -11.55
N PHE A 106 13.43 14.41 -11.60
CA PHE A 106 12.79 13.52 -10.63
C PHE A 106 13.28 13.78 -9.20
N SER A 107 12.33 13.94 -8.28
CA SER A 107 12.60 14.06 -6.85
C SER A 107 11.47 13.44 -6.06
N ARG A 108 11.78 12.38 -5.29
CA ARG A 108 10.80 11.69 -4.44
C ARG A 108 10.10 12.67 -3.50
N SER A 109 10.87 13.49 -2.79
CA SER A 109 10.34 14.47 -1.84
C SER A 109 9.41 15.49 -2.52
N ARG A 110 9.77 15.99 -3.71
CA ARG A 110 8.91 16.90 -4.49
C ARG A 110 7.62 16.21 -4.92
N GLY A 111 7.72 14.97 -5.39
CA GLY A 111 6.57 14.18 -5.82
C GLY A 111 5.63 13.87 -4.67
N VAL A 112 6.16 13.52 -3.49
CA VAL A 112 5.36 13.30 -2.29
C VAL A 112 4.63 14.57 -1.87
N ASN A 113 5.31 15.72 -1.80
CA ASN A 113 4.70 16.98 -1.39
C ASN A 113 3.51 17.34 -2.29
N VAL A 114 3.72 17.30 -3.61
CA VAL A 114 2.64 17.55 -4.58
C VAL A 114 1.52 16.52 -4.44
N GLY A 115 1.85 15.25 -4.25
CA GLY A 115 0.87 14.19 -4.06
C GLY A 115 -0.01 14.42 -2.82
N VAL A 116 0.59 14.89 -1.72
CA VAL A 116 -0.15 15.21 -0.48
C VAL A 116 -1.04 16.43 -0.69
N GLU A 117 -0.56 17.46 -1.37
CA GLU A 117 -1.36 18.65 -1.71
C GLU A 117 -2.55 18.34 -2.63
N ALA A 118 -2.40 17.35 -3.52
CA ALA A 118 -3.46 16.89 -4.41
C ALA A 118 -4.48 15.96 -3.74
N MET A 119 -4.19 15.43 -2.54
CA MET A 119 -5.11 14.54 -1.82
C MET A 119 -6.36 15.27 -1.36
N THR A 120 -7.46 14.55 -1.41
CA THR A 120 -8.77 15.01 -0.93
C THR A 120 -8.82 15.02 0.60
N SER A 121 -9.65 15.87 1.18
CA SER A 121 -9.76 16.06 2.63
C SER A 121 -10.42 14.88 3.36
N ASP A 122 -10.99 13.91 2.63
CA ASP A 122 -11.55 12.67 3.16
C ASP A 122 -10.50 11.56 3.39
N VAL A 123 -9.26 11.77 2.95
CA VAL A 123 -8.14 10.86 3.22
C VAL A 123 -7.67 11.01 4.67
N GLU A 124 -7.72 9.92 5.43
CA GLU A 124 -7.36 9.92 6.86
C GLU A 124 -5.90 9.51 7.10
N VAL A 125 -5.37 8.62 6.26
CA VAL A 125 -4.00 8.12 6.33
C VAL A 125 -3.38 8.17 4.94
N VAL A 126 -2.14 8.64 4.86
CA VAL A 126 -1.34 8.62 3.63
C VAL A 126 -0.22 7.59 3.76
N PHE A 127 -0.14 6.69 2.79
CA PHE A 127 0.97 5.76 2.59
C PHE A 127 1.85 6.25 1.44
N LEU A 128 3.10 6.56 1.77
CA LEU A 128 4.13 6.94 0.79
C LEU A 128 4.76 5.67 0.24
N CYS A 129 4.61 5.45 -1.06
CA CYS A 129 4.80 4.16 -1.70
C CYS A 129 5.76 4.31 -2.88
N ASP A 130 6.70 3.37 -3.03
CA ASP A 130 7.50 3.25 -4.26
C ASP A 130 6.72 2.44 -5.32
N VAL A 131 7.09 2.60 -6.60
CA VAL A 131 6.43 1.89 -7.72
C VAL A 131 6.74 0.39 -7.76
N ASP A 132 7.82 -0.06 -7.14
CA ASP A 132 8.30 -1.44 -7.21
C ASP A 132 7.79 -2.34 -6.07
N VAL A 133 6.91 -1.83 -5.22
CA VAL A 133 6.35 -2.60 -4.10
C VAL A 133 5.10 -3.39 -4.48
N SER A 134 4.82 -4.43 -3.70
CA SER A 134 3.56 -5.17 -3.74
C SER A 134 2.94 -5.15 -2.36
N VAL A 135 1.65 -4.86 -2.32
CA VAL A 135 0.84 -4.77 -1.10
C VAL A 135 -0.08 -5.98 -0.96
N THR A 136 -0.53 -6.19 0.27
CA THR A 136 -1.54 -7.19 0.62
C THR A 136 -2.70 -6.50 1.35
N ARG A 137 -3.87 -7.12 1.35
CA ARG A 137 -5.04 -6.61 2.10
C ARG A 137 -4.71 -6.34 3.57
N ASP A 138 -4.09 -7.30 4.23
CA ASP A 138 -3.73 -7.19 5.65
C ASP A 138 -2.75 -6.04 5.90
N PHE A 139 -1.84 -5.78 4.96
CA PHE A 139 -0.95 -4.64 5.04
C PHE A 139 -1.72 -3.32 4.97
N LEU A 140 -2.62 -3.14 4.00
CA LEU A 140 -3.42 -1.92 3.86
C LEU A 140 -4.33 -1.68 5.09
N VAL A 141 -4.94 -2.75 5.62
CA VAL A 141 -5.73 -2.69 6.86
C VAL A 141 -4.87 -2.22 8.03
N ARG A 142 -3.63 -2.72 8.16
CA ARG A 142 -2.70 -2.27 9.20
C ARG A 142 -2.30 -0.81 9.02
N CYS A 143 -2.09 -0.35 7.78
CA CYS A 143 -1.81 1.05 7.50
C CYS A 143 -2.94 1.96 7.96
N LEU A 144 -4.20 1.56 7.81
CA LEU A 144 -5.35 2.32 8.33
C LEU A 144 -5.44 2.25 9.87
N ALA A 145 -5.21 1.08 10.46
CA ALA A 145 -5.37 0.86 11.90
C ALA A 145 -4.29 1.54 12.76
N SER A 146 -3.06 1.64 12.25
CA SER A 146 -1.87 1.92 13.07
C SER A 146 -1.60 3.40 13.40
N PRO A 147 -1.84 4.38 12.53
CA PRO A 147 -1.60 5.79 12.85
C PRO A 147 -2.67 6.33 13.79
N ALA A 148 -2.29 6.81 14.98
CA ALA A 148 -3.12 7.78 15.68
C ALA A 148 -2.98 9.13 14.97
N GLN A 149 -4.07 9.62 14.36
CA GLN A 149 -4.10 10.87 13.61
C GLN A 149 -3.42 12.02 14.40
N GLY A 150 -2.48 12.71 13.76
CA GLY A 150 -1.73 13.84 14.34
C GLY A 150 -0.74 13.49 15.45
N ARG A 151 -0.51 12.20 15.75
CA ARG A 151 0.36 11.76 16.85
C ARG A 151 1.40 10.71 16.45
N GLU A 152 1.08 9.83 15.50
CA GLU A 152 1.92 8.68 15.18
C GLU A 152 2.04 8.52 13.67
N VAL A 153 3.25 8.18 13.19
CA VAL A 153 3.52 7.78 11.80
C VAL A 153 3.84 6.30 11.78
N PHE A 154 3.20 5.54 10.90
CA PHE A 154 3.48 4.12 10.71
C PHE A 154 4.57 3.93 9.65
N PHE A 155 5.73 3.41 10.06
CA PHE A 155 6.85 3.11 9.16
C PHE A 155 6.96 1.59 8.94
N PRO A 156 6.36 1.05 7.86
CA PRO A 156 6.49 -0.37 7.56
C PRO A 156 7.91 -0.71 7.10
N VAL A 157 8.45 -1.83 7.61
CA VAL A 157 9.73 -2.38 7.13
C VAL A 157 9.47 -3.23 5.89
N LEU A 158 10.07 -2.84 4.77
CA LEU A 158 9.93 -3.55 3.48
C LEU A 158 10.84 -4.78 3.43
N PHE A 159 10.33 -5.88 2.87
CA PHE A 159 11.13 -7.08 2.58
C PHE A 159 11.57 -7.07 1.11
N SER A 160 12.87 -7.18 0.85
CA SER A 160 13.46 -7.15 -0.49
C SER A 160 13.88 -8.52 -1.00
N GLN A 161 13.91 -8.67 -2.33
CA GLN A 161 14.37 -9.86 -3.07
C GLN A 161 13.48 -11.10 -2.98
N HIS A 162 12.19 -10.95 -2.65
CA HIS A 162 11.25 -12.06 -2.78
C HIS A 162 10.77 -12.21 -4.23
N ASN A 163 11.32 -13.19 -4.97
CA ASN A 163 10.75 -13.62 -6.24
C ASN A 163 9.88 -14.87 -6.01
N PRO A 164 8.55 -14.73 -5.88
CA PRO A 164 7.67 -15.87 -5.60
C PRO A 164 7.76 -16.93 -6.70
N ILE A 165 7.96 -16.55 -7.96
CA ILE A 165 8.03 -17.51 -9.09
C ILE A 165 9.20 -18.48 -8.89
N LEU A 166 10.39 -17.98 -8.57
CA LEU A 166 11.56 -18.83 -8.31
C LEU A 166 11.41 -19.63 -7.02
N THR A 167 10.87 -19.03 -5.96
CA THR A 167 10.74 -19.66 -4.65
C THR A 167 9.65 -20.73 -4.58
N TYR A 168 8.54 -20.57 -5.30
CA TYR A 168 7.48 -21.58 -5.41
C TYR A 168 7.82 -22.67 -6.42
N ALA A 169 8.47 -22.34 -7.55
CA ALA A 169 8.95 -23.32 -8.54
C ALA A 169 9.98 -24.29 -7.95
N ALA A 170 10.94 -23.80 -7.16
CA ALA A 170 11.91 -24.64 -6.45
C ALA A 170 11.29 -25.62 -5.43
N ARG A 171 10.01 -25.41 -5.06
CA ARG A 171 9.26 -26.25 -4.13
C ARG A 171 8.15 -27.07 -4.80
N GLY A 172 8.03 -27.03 -6.13
CA GLY A 172 6.97 -27.71 -6.88
C GLY A 172 5.56 -27.17 -6.57
N LEU A 173 5.46 -25.97 -6.01
CA LEU A 173 4.18 -25.34 -5.64
C LEU A 173 3.79 -24.33 -6.73
N ARG A 174 2.51 -24.26 -7.08
CA ARG A 174 1.98 -23.14 -7.88
C ARG A 174 1.90 -21.90 -6.99
N ALA A 175 2.45 -20.78 -7.43
CA ALA A 175 2.34 -19.49 -6.74
C ALA A 175 0.84 -19.13 -6.63
N ARG A 176 0.26 -19.29 -5.44
CA ARG A 176 -1.06 -18.74 -5.13
C ARG A 176 -0.85 -17.31 -4.66
N HIS A 177 -1.52 -16.37 -5.33
CA HIS A 177 -1.50 -14.94 -5.04
C HIS A 177 -2.08 -14.59 -3.65
N SER A 178 -2.70 -15.56 -2.96
CA SER A 178 -3.33 -15.35 -1.66
C SER A 178 -2.83 -16.35 -0.62
N GLY A 179 -2.13 -15.84 0.40
CA GLY A 179 -2.33 -16.34 1.77
C GLY A 179 -1.12 -16.86 2.54
N ALA A 180 0.03 -17.16 1.93
CA ALA A 180 1.20 -17.55 2.72
C ALA A 180 2.51 -17.39 1.96
N VAL A 181 2.96 -16.15 1.78
CA VAL A 181 4.38 -15.91 1.57
C VAL A 181 5.09 -16.31 2.86
N LYS A 182 5.63 -17.53 2.91
CA LYS A 182 6.52 -17.96 4.01
C LYS A 182 7.84 -17.21 3.87
N LEU A 183 7.85 -15.96 4.33
CA LEU A 183 9.07 -15.16 4.51
C LEU A 183 9.96 -15.93 5.48
N LYS A 184 11.03 -16.53 4.96
CA LYS A 184 12.11 -17.11 5.76
C LYS A 184 13.38 -16.36 5.40
N ASP A 185 14.30 -16.22 6.35
CA ASP A 185 15.55 -15.46 6.24
C ASP A 185 16.47 -15.87 5.08
N ASN A 186 16.17 -16.98 4.41
CA ASN A 186 16.88 -17.48 3.23
C ASN A 186 16.18 -17.18 1.88
N HIS A 187 15.16 -16.31 1.84
CA HIS A 187 14.41 -15.95 0.60
C HIS A 187 14.37 -14.44 0.31
N GLY A 188 15.24 -13.66 0.96
CA GLY A 188 15.34 -12.20 0.83
C GLY A 188 15.86 -11.58 2.12
N PHE A 189 15.85 -10.25 2.21
CA PHE A 189 16.28 -9.54 3.41
C PHE A 189 15.33 -8.41 3.77
N TRP A 190 15.15 -8.17 5.07
CA TRP A 190 14.46 -7.00 5.58
C TRP A 190 15.32 -5.75 5.31
N ARG A 191 14.78 -4.73 4.64
CA ARG A 191 15.50 -3.45 4.47
C ARG A 191 15.53 -2.75 5.83
N LEU A 192 16.66 -2.84 6.53
CA LEU A 192 16.89 -2.16 7.81
C LEU A 192 17.14 -0.64 7.63
N TRP A 193 17.45 -0.20 6.41
CA TRP A 193 17.74 1.20 6.07
C TRP A 193 16.89 1.65 4.87
N GLY A 194 15.57 1.72 5.06
CA GLY A 194 14.61 2.22 4.07
C GLY A 194 14.20 3.69 4.27
N PHE A 195 14.71 4.36 5.31
CA PHE A 195 14.32 5.72 5.69
C PHE A 195 15.05 6.83 4.91
N GLY A 196 15.74 6.48 3.82
CA GLY A 196 16.61 7.40 3.08
C GLY A 196 15.83 8.41 2.24
N TRP A 197 15.50 9.55 2.84
CA TRP A 197 15.11 10.77 2.13
C TRP A 197 16.39 11.58 1.89
N SER A 198 17.12 11.25 0.83
CA SER A 198 18.23 12.06 0.30
C SER A 198 17.86 12.60 -1.07
#